data_AF-A0A6B3EAZ7-F1
#
_entry.id   AF-A0A6B3EAZ7-F1
#
_cell.length_a   1.000
_cell.length_b   1.000
_cell.length_c   1.000
_cell.angle_alpha   90.00
_cell.angle_beta   90.00
_cell.angle_gamma   90.00
#
_symmetry.space_group_name_H-M   'P 1'
#
loop_
_entity.id
_entity.type
_entity.pdbx_description
1 polymer ?
#
loop_
_entity_poly.entity_id
_entity_poly.type
_entity_poly.pdbx_seq_one_letter_code
_entity_poly.pdbx_strand_id
1 'polypeptide(L)'
;MRTTTRRPLAGALVLGTALLALSACGSSDDGDKGDSTAGQPLAPSSAAASPSPSGSKAPARNEAAKEAKPSGPVESDDKLKPATGSFTQKEKKYLSGRVPKNMDPAAVLQTGQEACDRLKLTASHDKDAAVGALIAGEIPDAVAAIGQLCPEQQPLLDRARQGFTEGTRKNPSPGTYRALTADASTCTWQALGAG
;
A
#
# COMPACT_ATOMS: atom_id res chain seq x y z
N MET A 1 -4.24 69.18 -1.23
CA MET A 1 -3.16 69.68 -0.35
C MET A 1 -3.19 68.94 0.98
N ARG A 2 -2.31 67.96 1.19
CA ARG A 2 -1.80 67.57 2.52
C ARG A 2 -0.37 67.03 2.33
N THR A 3 0.58 67.81 2.81
CA THR A 3 2.01 67.53 2.88
C THR A 3 2.37 67.34 4.35
N THR A 4 3.09 66.26 4.69
CA THR A 4 4.20 66.25 5.67
C THR A 4 4.92 64.88 5.72
N THR A 5 6.06 64.88 5.05
CA THR A 5 7.38 64.25 5.26
C THR A 5 7.73 63.52 6.59
N ARG A 6 8.25 62.28 6.44
CA ARG A 6 9.41 61.54 7.06
C ARG A 6 9.81 61.83 8.53
N ARG A 7 10.30 60.88 9.36
CA ARG A 7 11.50 59.98 9.20
C ARG A 7 11.68 59.08 10.48
N PRO A 8 12.81 58.36 10.74
CA PRO A 8 12.95 56.89 10.83
C PRO A 8 13.33 56.34 12.23
N LEU A 9 13.45 55.01 12.38
CA LEU A 9 14.36 54.39 13.36
C LEU A 9 14.86 53.03 12.85
N ALA A 10 16.16 52.84 12.96
CA ALA A 10 16.95 51.70 12.51
C ALA A 10 17.29 50.76 13.69
N GLY A 11 17.75 49.54 13.37
CA GLY A 11 18.40 48.60 14.30
C GLY A 11 17.76 47.21 14.24
N ALA A 12 18.16 46.30 13.34
CA ALA A 12 19.35 45.43 13.41
C ALA A 12 19.37 44.53 14.66
N LEU A 13 19.31 43.20 14.48
CA LEU A 13 20.11 42.19 15.21
C LEU A 13 19.84 40.74 14.72
N VAL A 14 20.90 40.15 14.15
CA VAL A 14 21.36 38.75 14.21
C VAL A 14 20.50 37.63 13.58
N LEU A 15 20.84 37.27 12.34
CA LEU A 15 20.61 35.94 11.79
C LEU A 15 21.75 35.01 12.24
N GLY A 16 21.48 34.17 13.23
CA GLY A 16 22.38 33.12 13.70
C GLY A 16 22.33 31.92 12.76
N THR A 17 23.51 31.52 12.28
CA THR A 17 23.78 30.33 11.48
C THR A 17 23.58 29.04 12.30
N ALA A 18 22.74 28.14 11.81
CA ALA A 18 22.70 26.75 12.25
C ALA A 18 22.91 25.82 11.04
N LEU A 19 24.19 25.55 10.74
CA LEU A 19 24.60 24.47 9.85
C LEU A 19 24.45 23.16 10.63
N LEU A 20 23.43 22.37 10.31
CA LEU A 20 23.33 20.99 10.75
C LEU A 20 24.30 20.15 9.91
N ALA A 21 25.54 20.01 10.40
CA ALA A 21 26.46 19.01 9.90
C ALA A 21 25.92 17.62 10.30
N LEU A 22 25.57 16.78 9.31
CA LEU A 22 25.33 15.37 9.53
C LEU A 22 26.65 14.73 9.99
N SER A 23 26.64 14.24 11.23
CA SER A 23 27.67 13.38 11.79
C SER A 23 27.71 12.05 11.03
N ALA A 24 28.69 11.93 10.13
CA ALA A 24 29.16 10.64 9.66
C ALA A 24 29.72 9.88 10.88
N CYS A 25 29.04 8.79 11.23
CA CYS A 25 29.50 7.80 12.19
C CYS A 25 30.65 7.02 11.53
N GLY A 26 31.88 7.51 11.71
CA GLY A 26 33.11 6.81 11.37
C GLY A 26 33.95 6.67 12.64
N SER A 27 34.05 5.46 13.18
CA SER A 27 34.98 5.13 14.25
C SER A 27 36.42 5.21 13.75
N SER A 28 37.23 5.99 14.45
CA SER A 28 38.68 6.10 14.30
C SER A 28 39.41 4.88 14.88
N ASP A 29 40.56 4.53 14.30
CA ASP A 29 41.75 4.13 15.05
C ASP A 29 43.02 4.61 14.31
N ASP A 30 43.95 5.15 15.09
CA ASP A 30 45.18 5.88 14.72
C ASP A 30 46.34 4.94 14.34
N GLY A 31 47.25 5.38 13.45
CA GLY A 31 48.50 4.66 13.19
C GLY A 31 49.45 5.32 12.18
N ASP A 32 50.62 5.70 12.68
CA ASP A 32 51.69 6.54 12.10
C ASP A 32 52.64 5.84 11.08
N LYS A 33 53.10 6.63 10.09
CA LYS A 33 54.34 6.56 9.25
C LYS A 33 54.78 5.26 8.53
N GLY A 34 55.12 5.41 7.24
CA GLY A 34 56.13 4.58 6.57
C GLY A 34 56.03 4.55 5.04
N ASP A 35 56.92 5.26 4.37
CA ASP A 35 57.20 5.18 2.93
C ASP A 35 57.66 3.76 2.52
N SER A 36 57.09 3.17 1.46
CA SER A 36 57.84 2.46 0.40
C SER A 36 56.96 1.60 -0.53
N THR A 37 57.16 1.86 -1.82
CA THR A 37 57.20 0.92 -2.96
C THR A 37 55.89 0.39 -3.59
N ALA A 38 55.82 0.62 -4.89
CA ALA A 38 54.82 0.17 -5.84
C ALA A 38 54.58 -1.35 -5.82
N GLY A 39 53.29 -1.73 -5.83
CA GLY A 39 52.85 -3.11 -6.04
C GLY A 39 51.33 -3.18 -6.28
N GLN A 40 50.96 -3.26 -7.55
CA GLN A 40 49.77 -3.94 -8.11
C GLN A 40 48.35 -3.53 -7.60
N PRO A 41 47.43 -3.11 -8.50
CA PRO A 41 46.02 -3.00 -8.13
C PRO A 41 45.42 -4.40 -7.94
N LEU A 42 45.16 -4.76 -6.69
CA LEU A 42 44.29 -5.88 -6.35
C LEU A 42 42.84 -5.46 -6.64
N ALA A 43 42.21 -6.18 -7.57
CA ALA A 43 40.80 -6.04 -7.86
C ALA A 43 39.96 -6.22 -6.58
N PRO A 44 38.89 -5.44 -6.36
CA PRO A 44 37.99 -5.71 -5.26
C PRO A 44 37.32 -7.06 -5.48
N SER A 45 37.57 -7.99 -4.55
CA SER A 45 36.82 -9.24 -4.40
C SER A 45 35.34 -8.95 -4.49
N SER A 46 34.70 -9.51 -5.52
CA SER A 46 33.25 -9.47 -5.68
C SER A 46 32.63 -10.04 -4.42
N ALA A 47 31.89 -9.19 -3.71
CA ALA A 47 31.04 -9.59 -2.61
C ALA A 47 30.14 -10.74 -3.09
N ALA A 48 30.17 -11.83 -2.34
CA ALA A 48 29.32 -12.98 -2.56
C ALA A 48 27.88 -12.51 -2.74
N ALA A 49 27.28 -12.88 -3.88
CA ALA A 49 25.88 -12.66 -4.13
C ALA A 49 25.08 -13.34 -3.02
N SER A 50 24.46 -12.54 -2.16
CA SER A 50 23.42 -13.03 -1.27
C SER A 50 22.39 -13.79 -2.10
N PRO A 51 22.00 -15.02 -1.71
CA PRO A 51 20.96 -15.74 -2.42
C PRO A 51 19.69 -14.88 -2.37
N SER A 52 19.25 -14.42 -3.55
CA SER A 52 17.92 -13.85 -3.70
C SER A 52 16.93 -14.91 -3.21
N PRO A 53 15.95 -14.58 -2.34
CA PRO A 53 14.91 -15.53 -1.99
C PRO A 53 14.15 -15.88 -3.26
N SER A 54 14.48 -17.05 -3.79
CA SER A 54 13.81 -17.64 -4.93
C SER A 54 12.39 -17.97 -4.49
N GLY A 55 11.43 -17.34 -5.16
CA GLY A 55 10.09 -17.93 -5.33
C GLY A 55 9.15 -17.90 -4.14
N SER A 56 8.92 -16.74 -3.51
CA SER A 56 7.54 -16.46 -3.09
C SER A 56 6.75 -16.14 -4.35
N LYS A 57 6.13 -17.17 -4.92
CA LYS A 57 5.17 -17.02 -6.02
C LYS A 57 4.03 -16.16 -5.47
N ALA A 58 4.11 -14.84 -5.71
CA ALA A 58 3.03 -13.93 -5.39
C ALA A 58 1.74 -14.54 -5.97
N PRO A 59 0.67 -14.71 -5.18
CA PRO A 59 -0.57 -15.26 -5.70
C PRO A 59 -0.97 -14.44 -6.92
N ALA A 60 -1.43 -15.14 -7.97
CA ALA A 60 -1.80 -14.52 -9.23
C ALA A 60 -2.74 -13.33 -8.95
N ARG A 61 -2.26 -12.11 -9.25
CA ARG A 61 -2.92 -10.80 -9.05
C ARG A 61 -4.26 -10.66 -9.82
N ASN A 62 -4.76 -11.74 -10.42
CA ASN A 62 -5.87 -11.76 -11.37
C ASN A 62 -7.29 -11.84 -10.76
N GLU A 63 -7.43 -11.82 -9.44
CA GLU A 63 -8.74 -11.86 -8.76
C GLU A 63 -9.03 -10.56 -7.98
N ALA A 64 -8.34 -9.48 -8.28
CA ALA A 64 -8.27 -8.28 -7.45
C ALA A 64 -9.55 -7.41 -7.35
N ALA A 65 -10.74 -7.90 -7.68
CA ALA A 65 -12.00 -7.29 -7.23
C ALA A 65 -12.99 -8.34 -6.70
N LYS A 66 -12.50 -9.56 -6.50
CA LYS A 66 -13.25 -10.66 -5.91
C LYS A 66 -12.86 -10.82 -4.46
N GLU A 67 -13.82 -11.32 -3.72
CA GLU A 67 -13.66 -11.63 -2.32
C GLU A 67 -12.64 -12.76 -2.15
N ALA A 68 -11.52 -12.48 -1.47
CA ALA A 68 -10.59 -13.52 -1.08
C ALA A 68 -11.25 -14.38 0.02
N LYS A 69 -11.37 -15.67 -0.26
CA LYS A 69 -11.83 -16.67 0.72
C LYS A 69 -10.64 -17.38 1.35
N PRO A 70 -10.72 -17.74 2.64
CA PRO A 70 -9.69 -18.53 3.28
C PRO A 70 -9.52 -19.89 2.57
N SER A 71 -8.27 -20.34 2.44
CA SER A 71 -7.89 -21.56 1.70
C SER A 71 -8.03 -22.86 2.51
N GLY A 72 -8.71 -22.82 3.66
CA GLY A 72 -8.83 -23.96 4.58
C GLY A 72 -10.17 -24.02 5.29
N PRO A 73 -10.37 -25.02 6.18
CA PRO A 73 -11.62 -25.16 6.91
C PRO A 73 -11.92 -23.92 7.76
N VAL A 74 -13.18 -23.51 7.74
CA VAL A 74 -13.69 -22.38 8.51
C VAL A 74 -14.54 -22.86 9.68
N GLU A 75 -14.59 -22.04 10.72
CA GLU A 75 -15.51 -22.23 11.85
C GLU A 75 -16.96 -22.05 11.40
N SER A 76 -17.87 -22.81 12.00
CA SER A 76 -19.31 -22.63 11.80
C SER A 76 -19.79 -21.34 12.43
N ASP A 77 -20.79 -20.69 11.84
CA ASP A 77 -21.33 -19.41 12.31
C ASP A 77 -21.79 -19.44 13.78
N ASP A 78 -22.29 -20.56 14.28
CA ASP A 78 -22.71 -20.74 15.67
C ASP A 78 -21.56 -20.65 16.69
N LYS A 79 -20.32 -20.89 16.23
CA LYS A 79 -19.09 -20.83 17.03
C LYS A 79 -18.41 -19.45 16.97
N LEU A 80 -18.91 -18.52 16.16
CA LEU A 80 -18.37 -17.16 16.03
C LEU A 80 -18.75 -16.31 17.25
N LYS A 81 -18.00 -16.48 18.33
CA LYS A 81 -18.14 -15.69 19.56
C LYS A 81 -16.81 -15.03 19.91
N PRO A 82 -16.80 -13.70 20.18
CA PRO A 82 -15.60 -13.05 20.68
C PRO A 82 -15.32 -13.47 22.13
N ALA A 83 -14.08 -13.34 22.55
CA ALA A 83 -13.70 -13.57 23.96
C ALA A 83 -14.42 -12.59 24.91
N THR A 84 -14.74 -11.38 24.45
CA THR A 84 -15.47 -10.36 25.21
C THR A 84 -16.58 -9.74 24.36
N GLY A 85 -17.73 -9.45 24.98
CA GLY A 85 -18.84 -8.76 24.32
C GLY A 85 -19.60 -9.62 23.30
N SER A 86 -20.06 -9.01 22.21
CA SER A 86 -20.84 -9.67 21.16
C SER A 86 -20.72 -8.94 19.83
N PHE A 87 -20.68 -9.70 18.73
CA PHE A 87 -20.71 -9.14 17.39
C PHE A 87 -22.10 -8.62 17.02
N THR A 88 -22.12 -7.47 16.35
CA THR A 88 -23.28 -6.95 15.65
C THR A 88 -23.67 -7.84 14.47
N GLN A 89 -24.87 -7.64 13.92
CA GLN A 89 -25.34 -8.45 12.78
C GLN A 89 -24.46 -8.29 11.54
N LYS A 90 -23.93 -7.09 11.27
CA LYS A 90 -23.05 -6.81 10.13
C LYS A 90 -21.70 -7.49 10.29
N GLU A 91 -21.14 -7.44 11.49
CA GLU A 91 -19.88 -8.11 11.81
C GLU A 91 -20.02 -9.63 11.69
N LYS A 92 -21.14 -10.21 12.15
CA LYS A 92 -21.41 -11.66 11.95
C LYS A 92 -21.50 -12.02 10.47
N LYS A 93 -22.17 -11.21 9.65
CA LYS A 93 -22.23 -11.43 8.19
C LYS A 93 -20.86 -11.35 7.54
N TYR A 94 -20.02 -10.41 7.97
CA TYR A 94 -18.63 -10.33 7.52
C TYR A 94 -17.84 -11.57 7.93
N LEU A 95 -18.02 -12.08 9.16
CA LEU A 95 -17.26 -13.23 9.66
C LEU A 95 -17.73 -14.59 9.11
N SER A 96 -18.98 -14.68 8.68
CA SER A 96 -19.60 -15.92 8.18
C SER A 96 -18.78 -16.55 7.05
N GLY A 97 -18.34 -17.80 7.26
CA GLY A 97 -17.50 -18.53 6.32
C GLY A 97 -16.11 -17.92 6.06
N ARG A 98 -15.63 -16.98 6.91
CA ARG A 98 -14.32 -16.33 6.76
C ARG A 98 -13.35 -16.61 7.89
N VAL A 99 -13.82 -17.07 9.06
CA VAL A 99 -12.94 -17.35 10.21
C VAL A 99 -12.32 -18.73 10.07
N PRO A 100 -10.99 -18.84 9.88
CA PRO A 100 -10.32 -20.14 9.85
C PRO A 100 -10.46 -20.89 11.17
N LYS A 101 -10.37 -22.22 11.13
CA LYS A 101 -10.33 -23.01 12.37
C LYS A 101 -9.24 -22.53 13.33
N ASN A 102 -9.58 -22.49 14.61
CA ASN A 102 -8.69 -22.04 15.70
C ASN A 102 -8.18 -20.59 15.59
N MET A 103 -8.77 -19.76 14.73
CA MET A 103 -8.51 -18.31 14.72
C MET A 103 -9.53 -17.57 15.59
N ASP A 104 -9.10 -16.49 16.22
CA ASP A 104 -10.00 -15.59 16.95
C ASP A 104 -10.89 -14.83 15.95
N PRO A 105 -12.23 -14.97 16.01
CA PRO A 105 -13.14 -14.20 15.16
C PRO A 105 -12.96 -12.69 15.28
N ALA A 106 -12.55 -12.18 16.47
CA ALA A 106 -12.32 -10.76 16.67
C ALA A 106 -11.08 -10.27 15.90
N ALA A 107 -10.04 -11.10 15.77
CA ALA A 107 -8.86 -10.76 14.97
C ALA A 107 -9.21 -10.68 13.47
N VAL A 108 -10.02 -11.62 12.97
CA VAL A 108 -10.49 -11.59 11.57
C VAL A 108 -11.36 -10.35 11.31
N LEU A 109 -12.21 -9.98 12.28
CA LEU A 109 -13.01 -8.76 12.19
C LEU A 109 -12.11 -7.52 12.13
N GLN A 110 -11.08 -7.47 12.97
CA GLN A 110 -10.13 -6.37 13.04
C GLN A 110 -9.40 -6.17 11.70
N THR A 111 -8.99 -7.24 11.02
CA THR A 111 -8.40 -7.14 9.67
C THR A 111 -9.37 -6.51 8.66
N GLY A 112 -10.66 -6.82 8.76
CA GLY A 112 -11.69 -6.18 7.92
C GLY A 112 -11.88 -4.70 8.20
N GLN A 113 -11.86 -4.32 9.49
CA GLN A 113 -11.95 -2.93 9.91
C GLN A 113 -10.72 -2.13 9.44
N GLU A 114 -9.52 -2.71 9.57
CA GLU A 114 -8.28 -2.13 9.06
C GLU A 114 -8.33 -1.92 7.54
N ALA A 115 -8.90 -2.88 6.78
CA ALA A 115 -9.09 -2.73 5.35
C ALA A 115 -9.99 -1.52 5.00
N CYS A 116 -11.10 -1.35 5.74
CA CYS A 116 -11.98 -0.19 5.61
C CYS A 116 -11.26 1.13 5.96
N ASP A 117 -10.49 1.16 7.04
CA ASP A 117 -9.76 2.35 7.48
C ASP A 117 -8.67 2.75 6.47
N ARG A 118 -7.90 1.77 5.98
CA ARG A 118 -6.87 1.98 4.97
C ARG A 118 -7.47 2.47 3.66
N LEU A 119 -8.60 1.91 3.23
CA LEU A 119 -9.31 2.37 2.04
C LEU A 119 -9.82 3.80 2.21
N LYS A 120 -10.44 4.11 3.36
CA LYS A 120 -10.95 5.45 3.68
C LYS A 120 -9.83 6.48 3.71
N LEU A 121 -8.71 6.16 4.36
CA LEU A 121 -7.54 7.03 4.40
C LEU A 121 -7.00 7.29 2.99
N THR A 122 -6.83 6.24 2.19
CA THR A 122 -6.36 6.37 0.80
C THR A 122 -7.31 7.25 -0.01
N ALA A 123 -8.61 7.00 0.06
CA ALA A 123 -9.63 7.75 -0.66
C ALA A 123 -9.76 9.21 -0.20
N SER A 124 -9.37 9.52 1.04
CA SER A 124 -9.34 10.89 1.56
C SER A 124 -8.25 11.74 0.90
N HIS A 125 -7.16 11.11 0.46
CA HIS A 125 -6.05 11.77 -0.24
C HIS A 125 -6.23 11.70 -1.77
N ASP A 126 -6.57 10.52 -2.28
CA ASP A 126 -6.78 10.28 -3.70
C ASP A 126 -7.77 9.12 -3.92
N LYS A 127 -8.95 9.46 -4.45
CA LYS A 127 -10.00 8.49 -4.75
C LYS A 127 -9.65 7.56 -5.91
N ASP A 128 -8.82 8.02 -6.85
CA ASP A 128 -8.38 7.21 -7.97
C ASP A 128 -7.27 6.24 -7.55
N ALA A 129 -6.39 6.66 -6.64
CA ALA A 129 -5.44 5.76 -5.99
C ALA A 129 -6.17 4.66 -5.18
N ALA A 130 -7.23 5.02 -4.44
CA ALA A 130 -8.04 4.05 -3.71
C ALA A 130 -8.72 3.03 -4.64
N VAL A 131 -9.30 3.49 -5.75
CA VAL A 131 -9.84 2.61 -6.80
C VAL A 131 -8.74 1.74 -7.40
N GLY A 132 -7.54 2.30 -7.63
CA GLY A 132 -6.39 1.57 -8.13
C GLY A 132 -5.93 0.45 -7.20
N ALA A 133 -5.81 0.75 -5.90
CA ALA A 133 -5.46 -0.22 -4.87
C ALA A 133 -6.50 -1.34 -4.74
N LEU A 134 -7.79 -1.00 -4.90
CA LEU A 134 -8.85 -2.01 -5.01
C LEU A 134 -8.62 -2.87 -6.24
N ILE A 135 -8.55 -2.29 -7.45
CA ILE A 135 -8.36 -3.04 -8.70
C ILE A 135 -7.11 -3.92 -8.66
N ALA A 136 -6.02 -3.48 -8.01
CA ALA A 136 -4.76 -4.22 -7.90
C ALA A 136 -4.74 -5.23 -6.74
N GLY A 137 -5.72 -5.18 -5.83
CA GLY A 137 -5.83 -6.11 -4.69
C GLY A 137 -4.81 -5.82 -3.60
N GLU A 138 -4.38 -4.56 -3.46
CA GLU A 138 -3.34 -4.14 -2.52
C GLU A 138 -3.83 -3.94 -1.09
N ILE A 139 -5.16 -3.87 -0.92
CA ILE A 139 -5.83 -3.84 0.38
C ILE A 139 -6.53 -5.19 0.55
N PRO A 140 -5.91 -6.15 1.27
CA PRO A 140 -6.54 -7.43 1.57
C PRO A 140 -7.89 -7.23 2.24
N ASP A 141 -8.82 -8.16 2.03
CA ASP A 141 -10.17 -8.17 2.63
C ASP A 141 -11.09 -6.98 2.31
N ALA A 142 -10.61 -5.94 1.60
CA ALA A 142 -11.39 -4.74 1.32
C ALA A 142 -12.72 -5.05 0.63
N VAL A 143 -12.73 -5.93 -0.37
CA VAL A 143 -13.96 -6.29 -1.12
C VAL A 143 -15.03 -6.86 -0.19
N ALA A 144 -14.66 -7.76 0.73
CA ALA A 144 -15.57 -8.34 1.72
C ALA A 144 -16.03 -7.29 2.74
N ALA A 145 -15.07 -6.49 3.23
CA ALA A 145 -15.29 -5.51 4.28
C ALA A 145 -16.23 -4.40 3.83
N ILE A 146 -16.12 -3.91 2.60
CA ILE A 146 -17.00 -2.86 2.05
C ILE A 146 -18.47 -3.27 2.11
N GLY A 147 -18.80 -4.51 1.74
CA GLY A 147 -20.20 -4.95 1.69
C GLY A 147 -20.90 -5.00 3.05
N GLN A 148 -20.16 -5.14 4.16
CA GLN A 148 -20.73 -5.34 5.50
C GLN A 148 -20.30 -4.29 6.51
N LEU A 149 -19.01 -3.95 6.56
CA LEU A 149 -18.39 -3.11 7.59
C LEU A 149 -18.35 -1.62 7.18
N CYS A 150 -18.00 -1.32 5.92
CA CYS A 150 -17.91 0.05 5.41
C CYS A 150 -18.71 0.27 4.10
N PRO A 151 -20.05 0.14 4.14
CA PRO A 151 -20.91 0.24 2.95
C PRO A 151 -20.86 1.61 2.26
N GLU A 152 -20.43 2.66 2.95
CA GLU A 152 -20.20 3.98 2.37
C GLU A 152 -19.09 4.00 1.31
N GLN A 153 -18.19 3.00 1.32
CA GLN A 153 -17.13 2.85 0.32
C GLN A 153 -17.57 2.08 -0.93
N GLN A 154 -18.82 1.59 -0.97
CA GLN A 154 -19.37 0.85 -2.11
C GLN A 154 -19.18 1.55 -3.47
N PRO A 155 -19.31 2.89 -3.61
CA PRO A 155 -19.05 3.57 -4.87
C PRO A 155 -17.61 3.40 -5.39
N LEU A 156 -16.61 3.26 -4.50
CA LEU A 156 -15.23 3.00 -4.91
C LEU A 156 -15.08 1.57 -5.43
N LEU A 157 -15.73 0.60 -4.77
CA LEU A 157 -15.72 -0.80 -5.22
C LEU A 157 -16.41 -0.97 -6.58
N ASP A 158 -17.52 -0.28 -6.82
CA ASP A 158 -18.23 -0.35 -8.10
C ASP A 158 -17.40 0.23 -9.25
N ARG A 159 -16.64 1.31 -9.00
CA ARG A 159 -15.64 1.83 -9.94
C ARG A 159 -14.50 0.84 -10.16
N ALA A 160 -14.01 0.20 -9.09
CA ALA A 160 -12.93 -0.78 -9.17
C ALA A 160 -13.32 -2.03 -9.99
N ARG A 161 -14.60 -2.44 -9.97
CA ARG A 161 -15.10 -3.54 -10.82
C ARG A 161 -15.01 -3.25 -12.33
N GLN A 162 -14.91 -1.98 -12.71
CA GLN A 162 -14.69 -1.53 -14.09
C GLN A 162 -13.19 -1.36 -14.41
N GLY A 163 -12.29 -1.73 -13.49
CA GLY A 163 -10.86 -1.68 -13.72
C GLY A 163 -10.29 -3.00 -14.22
N PHE A 164 -9.16 -2.92 -14.92
CA PHE A 164 -8.37 -4.08 -15.27
C PHE A 164 -6.97 -4.00 -14.66
N THR A 165 -6.57 -5.09 -14.02
CA THR A 165 -5.16 -5.35 -13.73
C THR A 165 -4.42 -5.70 -15.00
N GLU A 166 -3.10 -5.59 -14.96
CA GLU A 166 -2.23 -6.17 -15.98
C GLU A 166 -2.57 -7.66 -16.23
N GLY A 167 -2.61 -8.05 -17.51
CA GLY A 167 -2.88 -9.42 -17.95
C GLY A 167 -4.14 -9.60 -18.81
N THR A 168 -4.45 -10.85 -19.14
CA THR A 168 -5.59 -11.20 -20.01
C THR A 168 -6.84 -11.52 -19.20
N ARG A 169 -7.96 -10.86 -19.53
CA ARG A 169 -9.29 -11.16 -18.98
C ARG A 169 -10.14 -11.90 -20.01
N LYS A 170 -10.75 -13.01 -19.58
CA LYS A 170 -11.75 -13.74 -20.37
C LYS A 170 -13.13 -13.16 -20.07
N ASN A 171 -13.91 -12.91 -21.13
CA ASN A 171 -15.29 -12.43 -21.06
C ASN A 171 -15.47 -11.13 -20.25
N PRO A 172 -14.83 -10.02 -20.65
CA PRO A 172 -15.11 -8.73 -20.04
C PRO A 172 -16.59 -8.35 -20.28
N SER A 173 -17.25 -7.80 -19.27
CA SER A 173 -18.60 -7.23 -19.43
C SER A 173 -18.58 -6.10 -20.47
N PRO A 174 -19.67 -5.83 -21.20
CA PRO A 174 -19.75 -4.61 -22.00
C PRO A 174 -19.65 -3.36 -21.10
N GLY A 175 -18.84 -2.37 -21.48
CA GLY A 175 -18.72 -1.12 -20.72
C GLY A 175 -17.43 -0.34 -20.94
N THR A 176 -17.27 0.74 -20.18
CA THR A 176 -16.05 1.56 -20.11
C THR A 176 -15.12 1.01 -19.05
N TYR A 177 -13.82 0.95 -19.36
CA TYR A 177 -12.82 0.36 -18.49
C TYR A 177 -11.70 1.34 -18.12
N ARG A 178 -11.12 1.15 -16.94
CA ARG A 178 -9.99 1.95 -16.44
C ARG A 178 -8.70 1.13 -16.41
N ALA A 179 -7.66 1.67 -17.03
CA ALA A 179 -6.29 1.21 -16.86
C ALA A 179 -5.68 1.78 -15.57
N LEU A 180 -4.85 1.00 -14.88
CA LEU A 180 -4.13 1.43 -13.68
C LEU A 180 -2.80 2.14 -13.95
N THR A 181 -2.29 2.05 -15.17
CA THR A 181 -0.96 2.54 -15.51
C THR A 181 -0.92 4.07 -15.61
N ALA A 182 0.10 4.67 -15.00
CA ALA A 182 0.29 6.11 -14.92
C ALA A 182 0.57 6.79 -16.28
N ASP A 183 0.92 6.02 -17.32
CA ASP A 183 1.17 6.56 -18.66
C ASP A 183 0.38 5.80 -19.73
N ALA A 184 -0.82 6.30 -20.02
CA ALA A 184 -1.69 5.76 -21.07
C ALA A 184 -1.06 5.79 -22.47
N SER A 185 0.00 6.58 -22.69
CA SER A 185 0.71 6.64 -23.99
C SER A 185 1.58 5.41 -24.25
N THR A 186 1.92 4.66 -23.20
CA THR A 186 2.80 3.47 -23.28
C THR A 186 2.04 2.15 -23.24
N CYS A 187 0.73 2.18 -22.96
CA CYS A 187 -0.10 0.98 -22.83
C CYS A 187 -1.18 0.95 -23.91
N THR A 188 -1.12 -0.04 -24.79
CA THR A 188 -2.17 -0.27 -25.80
C THR A 188 -3.13 -1.35 -25.29
N TRP A 189 -4.40 -1.01 -25.13
CA TRP A 189 -5.45 -2.00 -24.88
C TRP A 189 -5.95 -2.55 -26.21
N GLN A 190 -5.95 -3.88 -26.35
CA GLN A 190 -6.56 -4.56 -27.49
C GLN A 190 -7.69 -5.46 -26.99
N ALA A 191 -8.91 -5.20 -27.46
CA ALA A 191 -10.02 -6.11 -27.29
C ALA A 191 -9.90 -7.23 -28.34
N LEU A 192 -9.44 -8.40 -27.91
CA LEU A 192 -9.50 -9.61 -28.73
C LEU A 192 -10.92 -10.16 -28.61
N GLY A 193 -11.80 -9.75 -29.51
CA GLY A 193 -13.18 -10.24 -29.54
C GLY A 193 -13.24 -11.78 -29.66
N ALA A 194 -14.35 -12.38 -29.24
CA ALA A 194 -14.71 -13.69 -29.78
C ALA A 194 -15.07 -13.47 -31.25
N GLY A 195 -14.28 -14.02 -32.17
CA GLY A 195 -14.66 -14.10 -33.58
C GLY A 195 -15.97 -14.85 -33.75
#